data_AF-A0AAN9PLD0-F1
#
_entry.id   AF-A0AAN9PLD0-F1
#
_cell.length_a   1.000
_cell.length_b   1.000
_cell.length_c   1.000
_cell.angle_alpha   90.00
_cell.angle_beta   90.00
_cell.angle_gamma   90.00
#
_symmetry.space_group_name_H-M   'P 1'
#
loop_
_entity.id
_entity.type
_entity.pdbx_description
1 polymer ?
#
loop_
_entity_poly.entity_id
_entity_poly.type
_entity_poly.pdbx_seq_one_letter_code
_entity_poly.pdbx_strand_id
1 'polypeptide(L)'
;MATSEGKNPAFEADLDGPENPDHELAEFGTDSYALETLKGSLCPFTNLLSLFWSRHDPTSINRQGNDVGAQYRSGIYYYNETQARLAQESKDAKQLELKDKIVTEILPAKRFYKAEEYHQQYLERGGGQGNKQSAAKGCTDPIRCYG
;
A
#
# COMPACT_ATOMS: atom_id res chain seq x y z
N MET A 1 27.61 -26.86 -7.93
CA MET A 1 27.25 -25.46 -8.23
C MET A 1 25.73 -25.40 -8.23
N ALA A 2 25.13 -25.06 -7.08
CA ALA A 2 23.67 -25.01 -6.95
C ALA A 2 23.22 -23.59 -7.28
N THR A 3 22.31 -23.48 -8.25
CA THR A 3 21.61 -22.27 -8.65
C THR A 3 20.75 -21.78 -7.48
N SER A 4 21.10 -20.64 -6.88
CA SER A 4 20.22 -19.95 -5.94
C SER A 4 19.09 -19.32 -6.74
N GLU A 5 17.97 -20.02 -6.83
CA GLU A 5 16.70 -19.42 -7.24
C GLU A 5 16.45 -18.23 -6.31
N GLY A 6 16.38 -17.03 -6.90
CA GLY A 6 16.06 -15.80 -6.19
C GLY A 6 14.67 -15.94 -5.60
N LYS A 7 14.59 -16.31 -4.32
CA LYS A 7 13.36 -16.24 -3.55
C LYS A 7 12.85 -14.81 -3.61
N ASN A 8 11.66 -14.62 -4.14
CA ASN A 8 10.96 -13.36 -4.09
C ASN A 8 10.34 -13.23 -2.68
N PRO A 9 10.84 -12.33 -1.81
CA PRO A 9 10.33 -12.15 -0.46
C PRO A 9 8.91 -11.59 -0.41
N ALA A 10 8.32 -11.14 -1.53
CA ALA A 10 6.89 -10.84 -1.61
C ALA A 10 6.00 -12.08 -1.36
N PHE A 11 6.58 -13.28 -1.45
CA PHE A 11 5.91 -14.56 -1.20
C PHE A 11 6.44 -15.29 0.04
N GLU A 12 7.39 -14.71 0.80
CA GLU A 12 7.72 -15.29 2.10
C GLU A 12 6.58 -14.94 3.06
N ALA A 13 5.95 -15.98 3.61
CA ALA A 13 5.01 -15.81 4.70
C ALA A 13 5.73 -15.05 5.81
N ASP A 14 5.14 -13.95 6.28
CA ASP A 14 5.57 -13.28 7.50
C ASP A 14 5.85 -14.37 8.54
N LEU A 15 7.09 -14.46 9.02
CA LEU A 15 7.49 -15.42 10.04
C LEU A 15 6.95 -15.02 11.42
N ASP A 16 5.90 -14.20 11.46
CA ASP A 16 5.09 -13.93 12.63
C ASP A 16 4.21 -15.16 12.90
N GLY A 17 4.81 -16.16 13.55
CA GLY A 17 4.06 -17.27 14.11
C GLY A 17 3.04 -16.79 15.16
N PRO A 18 2.05 -17.63 15.50
CA PRO A 18 0.93 -17.31 16.42
C PRO A 18 1.35 -16.98 17.87
N GLU A 19 2.65 -16.96 18.17
CA GLU A 19 3.20 -16.61 19.46
C GLU A 19 3.62 -15.12 19.56
N ASN A 20 3.56 -14.36 18.46
CA ASN A 20 3.73 -12.92 18.49
C ASN A 20 2.38 -12.25 18.88
N PRO A 21 2.26 -11.64 20.08
CA PRO A 21 1.03 -10.94 20.49
C PRO A 21 0.68 -9.74 19.60
N ASP A 22 1.58 -9.35 18.69
CA ASP A 22 1.44 -8.23 17.76
C ASP A 22 0.95 -8.65 16.35
N HIS A 23 0.72 -9.95 16.11
CA HIS A 23 0.22 -10.50 14.83
C HIS A 23 -1.12 -9.88 14.41
N GLU A 24 -1.99 -9.53 15.34
CA GLU A 24 -3.33 -8.99 15.05
C GLU A 24 -3.32 -7.49 14.67
N LEU A 25 -2.19 -6.80 14.88
CA LEU A 25 -2.06 -5.34 14.67
C LEU A 25 -0.99 -4.96 13.65
N ALA A 26 -0.09 -5.88 13.30
CA ALA A 26 0.81 -5.78 12.15
C ALA A 26 0.09 -5.99 10.80
N GLU A 27 -1.21 -6.30 10.84
CA GLU A 27 -2.06 -6.37 9.65
C GLU A 27 -2.35 -4.98 9.04
N PHE A 28 -1.48 -3.97 9.11
CA PHE A 28 -1.62 -2.83 8.20
C PHE A 28 -1.01 -3.26 6.89
N GLY A 29 -1.89 -3.67 5.99
CA GLY A 29 -1.54 -4.35 4.76
C GLY A 29 -0.33 -3.75 4.04
N THR A 30 0.42 -4.58 3.33
CA THR A 30 1.57 -4.15 2.52
C THR A 30 1.22 -3.08 1.48
N ASP A 31 -0.09 -2.90 1.20
CA ASP A 31 -0.64 -1.84 0.35
C ASP A 31 -1.37 -0.71 1.12
N SER A 32 -1.22 -0.67 2.44
CA SER A 32 -1.70 0.44 3.26
C SER A 32 -0.77 1.63 3.07
N TYR A 33 -1.19 2.56 2.21
CA TYR A 33 -0.52 3.84 2.09
C TYR A 33 -0.74 4.63 3.38
N ALA A 34 0.19 4.53 4.32
CA ALA A 34 0.34 5.51 5.38
C ALA A 34 0.79 6.82 4.71
N LEU A 35 -0.19 7.63 4.32
CA LEU A 35 0.03 8.97 3.78
C LEU A 35 0.47 9.88 4.92
N GLU A 36 1.74 9.78 5.31
CA GLU A 36 2.34 10.76 6.20
C GLU A 36 2.41 12.08 5.45
N THR A 37 1.78 13.10 6.01
CA THR A 37 1.71 14.44 5.43
C THR A 37 3.13 14.97 5.20
N LEU A 38 3.61 14.90 3.95
CA LEU A 38 4.84 15.57 3.54
C LEU A 38 4.74 17.04 3.97
N LYS A 39 5.67 17.48 4.82
CA LYS A 39 5.72 18.83 5.41
C LYS A 39 5.28 19.92 4.41
N GLY A 40 4.11 20.50 4.67
CA GLY A 40 3.66 21.84 4.22
C GLY A 40 3.47 22.04 2.71
N SER A 41 2.24 22.35 2.29
CA SER A 41 1.87 23.03 1.04
C SER A 41 2.27 22.42 -0.32
N LEU A 42 3.20 21.46 -0.38
CA LEU A 42 3.77 20.96 -1.64
C LEU A 42 2.97 19.81 -2.26
N CYS A 43 2.19 19.08 -1.46
CA CYS A 43 1.30 18.03 -1.94
C CYS A 43 0.03 18.01 -1.08
N PRO A 44 -1.11 18.53 -1.59
CA PRO A 44 -2.35 18.48 -0.84
C PRO A 44 -2.84 17.03 -0.72
N PHE A 45 -3.54 16.73 0.37
CA PHE A 45 -4.07 15.39 0.64
C PHE A 45 -4.94 14.84 -0.51
N THR A 46 -5.67 15.71 -1.21
CA THR A 46 -6.46 15.35 -2.39
C THR A 46 -5.63 14.76 -3.53
N ASN A 47 -4.37 15.21 -3.71
CA ASN A 47 -3.48 14.64 -4.73
C ASN A 47 -3.05 13.23 -4.34
N LEU A 48 -2.82 12.99 -3.05
CA LEU A 48 -2.50 11.67 -2.53
C LEU A 48 -3.68 10.70 -2.70
N LEU A 49 -4.90 11.17 -2.47
CA LEU A 49 -6.13 10.39 -2.73
C LEU A 49 -6.28 10.08 -4.22
N SER A 50 -6.08 11.05 -5.11
CA SER A 50 -6.13 10.82 -6.56
C SER A 50 -5.10 9.78 -7.00
N LEU A 51 -3.87 9.88 -6.49
CA LEU A 51 -2.84 8.88 -6.72
C LEU A 51 -3.26 7.51 -6.19
N PHE A 52 -3.73 7.43 -4.94
CA PHE A 52 -4.21 6.20 -4.31
C PHE A 52 -5.19 5.45 -5.22
N TRP A 53 -6.26 6.09 -5.70
CA TRP A 53 -7.25 5.45 -6.57
C TRP A 53 -6.73 5.03 -7.95
N SER A 54 -5.61 5.60 -8.42
CA SER A 54 -4.98 5.24 -9.69
C SER A 54 -4.04 4.03 -9.58
N ARG A 55 -3.63 3.67 -8.36
CA ARG A 55 -2.54 2.71 -8.11
C ARG A 55 -2.99 1.29 -7.79
N HIS A 56 -4.24 1.08 -7.42
CA HIS A 56 -4.76 -0.21 -6.97
C HIS A 56 -6.22 -0.38 -7.39
N ASP A 57 -6.75 -1.61 -7.28
CA ASP A 57 -8.17 -1.87 -7.47
C ASP A 57 -8.92 -1.74 -6.12
N PRO A 58 -9.75 -0.70 -5.92
CA PRO A 58 -10.43 -0.46 -4.65
C PRO A 58 -11.69 -1.32 -4.45
N THR A 59 -12.02 -2.21 -5.39
CA THR A 59 -13.24 -3.04 -5.36
C THR A 59 -12.96 -4.48 -4.90
N SER A 60 -11.68 -4.87 -4.89
CA SER A 60 -11.23 -6.20 -4.48
C SER A 60 -11.08 -6.30 -2.96
N ILE A 61 -11.85 -7.19 -2.33
CA ILE A 61 -11.76 -7.46 -0.89
C ILE A 61 -10.55 -8.36 -0.59
N ASN A 62 -9.70 -7.91 0.35
CA ASN A 62 -8.53 -8.65 0.84
C ASN A 62 -7.65 -9.22 -0.29
N ARG A 63 -7.43 -8.41 -1.33
CA ARG A 63 -6.68 -8.82 -2.52
C ARG A 63 -6.23 -7.61 -3.34
N GLN A 64 -5.02 -7.69 -3.89
CA GLN A 64 -4.54 -6.82 -4.97
C GLN A 64 -3.88 -7.67 -6.05
N GLY A 65 -4.49 -7.72 -7.23
CA GLY A 65 -4.01 -8.57 -8.32
C GLY A 65 -3.97 -10.06 -7.91
N ASN A 66 -2.78 -10.65 -7.92
CA ASN A 66 -2.55 -12.04 -7.53
C ASN A 66 -2.28 -12.23 -6.03
N ASP A 67 -2.08 -11.14 -5.28
CA ASP A 67 -1.79 -11.18 -3.85
C ASP A 67 -3.10 -11.24 -3.06
N VAL A 68 -3.31 -12.32 -2.31
CA VAL A 68 -4.57 -12.62 -1.60
C VAL A 68 -4.31 -12.73 -0.10
N GLY A 69 -5.10 -12.01 0.70
CA GLY A 69 -4.98 -11.98 2.16
C GLY A 69 -5.49 -10.68 2.77
N ALA A 70 -5.82 -10.70 4.06
CA ALA A 70 -6.29 -9.51 4.79
C ALA A 70 -5.25 -8.38 4.79
N GLN A 71 -3.97 -8.71 4.65
CA GLN A 71 -2.86 -7.80 4.48
C GLN A 71 -2.79 -7.14 3.09
N TYR A 72 -3.66 -7.46 2.14
CA TYR A 72 -3.74 -6.79 0.83
C TYR A 72 -5.04 -6.00 0.68
N ARG A 73 -5.65 -5.60 1.79
CA ARG A 73 -6.87 -4.80 1.77
C ARG A 73 -6.56 -3.34 1.49
N SER A 74 -7.47 -2.69 0.76
CA SER A 74 -7.43 -1.25 0.52
C SER A 74 -7.95 -0.50 1.76
N GLY A 75 -7.17 0.46 2.27
CA GLY A 75 -7.55 1.26 3.43
C GLY A 75 -6.92 2.65 3.43
N ILE A 76 -7.71 3.64 3.87
CA ILE A 76 -7.27 5.02 4.08
C ILE A 76 -7.36 5.32 5.58
N TYR A 77 -6.22 5.65 6.17
CA TYR A 77 -6.10 5.92 7.61
C TYR A 77 -5.84 7.41 7.86
N TYR A 78 -6.74 8.08 8.58
CA TYR A 78 -6.71 9.53 8.77
C TYR A 78 -6.25 9.95 10.18
N TYR A 79 -5.60 11.10 10.29
CA TYR A 79 -5.15 11.69 11.54
C TYR A 79 -6.04 12.81 12.08
N ASN A 80 -6.91 13.37 11.23
CA ASN A 80 -7.84 14.45 11.61
C ASN A 80 -9.13 14.39 10.80
N GLU A 81 -10.15 15.10 11.29
CA GLU A 81 -11.49 15.15 10.68
C GLU A 81 -11.48 15.72 9.25
N THR A 82 -10.57 16.65 8.95
CA THR A 82 -10.44 17.20 7.59
C THR A 82 -10.04 16.11 6.60
N GLN A 83 -9.08 15.26 6.97
CA GLN A 83 -8.67 14.11 6.16
C GLN A 83 -9.80 13.08 6.04
N ALA A 84 -10.52 12.80 7.13
CA ALA A 84 -11.67 11.88 7.11
C ALA A 84 -12.72 12.33 6.08
N ARG A 85 -13.11 13.62 6.14
CA ARG A 85 -14.06 14.23 5.21
C ARG A 85 -13.59 14.15 3.76
N LEU A 86 -12.34 14.55 3.51
CA LEU A 86 -11.76 14.53 2.15
C LEU A 86 -11.64 13.10 1.59
N ALA A 87 -11.29 12.13 2.43
CA ALA A 87 -11.23 10.72 2.03
C ALA A 87 -12.60 10.18 1.66
N GLN A 88 -13.63 10.51 2.46
CA GLN A 88 -15.01 10.10 2.17
C GLN A 88 -15.53 10.75 0.88
N GLU A 89 -15.36 12.07 0.73
CA GLU A 89 -15.75 12.79 -0.49
C GLU A 89 -15.05 12.21 -1.73
N SER A 90 -13.76 11.87 -1.61
CA SER A 90 -13.02 11.26 -2.71
C SER A 90 -13.46 9.84 -3.03
N LYS A 91 -13.82 9.03 -2.02
CA LYS A 91 -14.37 7.69 -2.21
C LYS A 91 -15.73 7.76 -2.91
N ASP A 92 -16.59 8.67 -2.48
CA ASP A 92 -17.92 8.85 -3.07
C ASP A 92 -17.81 9.31 -4.54
N ALA A 93 -16.90 10.24 -4.83
CA ALA A 93 -16.60 10.65 -6.19
C ALA A 93 -16.07 9.48 -7.04
N LYS A 94 -15.15 8.67 -6.51
CA LYS A 94 -14.60 7.53 -7.23
C LYS A 94 -15.63 6.42 -7.45
N GLN A 95 -16.54 6.22 -6.52
CA GLN A 95 -17.62 5.23 -6.63
C GLN A 95 -18.52 5.50 -7.84
N LEU A 96 -18.71 6.76 -8.24
CA LEU A 96 -19.50 7.11 -9.42
C LEU A 96 -18.86 6.65 -10.74
N GLU A 97 -17.54 6.48 -10.77
CA GLU A 97 -16.80 6.01 -11.93
C GLU A 97 -16.76 4.47 -12.03
N LEU A 98 -17.03 3.78 -10.92
CA LEU A 98 -16.92 2.33 -10.80
C LEU A 98 -18.30 1.67 -10.72
N LYS A 99 -18.47 0.56 -11.45
CA LYS A 99 -19.68 -0.25 -11.36
C LYS A 99 -19.74 -1.03 -10.06
N ASP A 100 -18.60 -1.55 -9.64
CA ASP A 100 -18.47 -2.36 -8.43
C ASP A 100 -18.29 -1.47 -7.20
N LYS A 101 -18.77 -1.97 -6.06
CA LYS A 101 -18.71 -1.24 -4.79
C LYS A 101 -17.27 -1.17 -4.30
N ILE A 102 -16.82 0.03 -3.94
CA ILE A 102 -15.54 0.27 -3.29
C ILE A 102 -15.57 -0.34 -1.88
N VAL A 103 -14.62 -1.24 -1.62
CA VAL A 103 -14.44 -1.91 -0.33
C VAL A 103 -13.38 -1.26 0.54
N THR A 104 -12.71 -0.19 0.05
CA THR A 104 -11.74 0.60 0.80
C THR A 104 -12.31 1.05 2.15
N GLU A 105 -11.63 0.69 3.24
CA GLU A 105 -11.97 1.16 4.58
C GLU A 105 -11.44 2.56 4.84
N ILE A 106 -12.16 3.36 5.62
CA ILE A 106 -11.73 4.71 6.03
C ILE A 106 -11.84 4.75 7.56
N LEU A 107 -10.69 4.72 8.25
CA LEU A 107 -10.63 4.59 9.71
C LEU A 107 -9.60 5.56 10.31
N PRO A 108 -9.72 5.90 11.60
CA PRO A 108 -8.67 6.64 12.29
C PRO A 108 -7.34 5.87 12.23
N ALA A 109 -6.25 6.60 12.00
CA ALA A 109 -4.91 6.04 12.04
C ALA A 109 -4.60 5.48 13.45
N LYS A 110 -4.21 4.21 13.49
CA LYS A 110 -3.69 3.56 14.71
C LYS A 110 -2.16 3.65 14.72
N ARG A 111 -1.55 3.02 15.72
CA ARG A 111 -0.09 2.93 15.83
C ARG A 111 0.50 2.27 14.58
N PHE A 112 1.40 2.98 13.92
CA PHE A 112 2.15 2.48 12.77
C PHE A 112 3.44 1.82 13.24
N TYR A 113 3.72 0.62 12.73
CA TYR A 113 4.96 -0.11 12.96
C TYR A 113 5.76 -0.16 11.66
N LYS A 114 7.00 0.30 11.69
CA LYS A 114 7.86 0.32 10.52
C LYS A 114 8.28 -1.13 10.19
N ALA A 115 8.04 -1.56 8.95
CA ALA A 115 8.52 -2.84 8.44
C ALA A 115 10.06 -2.91 8.40
N GLU A 116 10.58 -4.13 8.33
CA GLU A 116 12.02 -4.43 8.32
C GLU A 116 12.75 -3.71 7.17
N GLU A 117 14.04 -3.45 7.36
CA GLU A 117 14.84 -2.62 6.45
C GLU A 117 14.98 -3.22 5.04
N TYR A 118 14.83 -4.53 4.88
CA TYR A 118 14.89 -5.16 3.56
C TYR A 118 13.66 -4.87 2.69
N HIS A 119 12.50 -4.60 3.29
CA HIS A 119 11.29 -4.20 2.55
C HIS A 119 11.35 -2.75 2.06
N GLN A 120 12.20 -1.93 2.69
CA GLN A 120 12.30 -0.52 2.37
C GLN A 120 12.95 -0.33 0.99
N GLN A 121 12.27 0.41 0.12
CA GLN A 121 12.74 0.75 -1.24
C GLN A 121 13.05 -0.48 -2.11
N TYR A 122 12.34 -1.58 -1.87
CA TYR A 122 12.61 -2.86 -2.53
C TYR A 122 12.69 -2.78 -4.07
N LEU A 123 11.73 -2.12 -4.71
CA LEU A 123 11.70 -1.95 -6.18
C LEU A 123 12.82 -1.04 -6.71
N GLU A 124 13.22 -0.02 -5.95
CA GLU A 124 14.36 0.84 -6.29
C GLU A 124 15.69 0.09 -6.18
N ARG A 125 15.79 -0.82 -5.19
CA ARG A 125 16.97 -1.67 -4.97
C ARG A 125 17.11 -2.81 -5.98
N GLY A 126 16.05 -3.12 -6.74
CA GLY A 126 16.08 -4.09 -7.85
C GLY A 126 14.96 -5.11 -7.85
N GLY A 127 14.08 -5.12 -6.85
CA GLY A 127 13.02 -6.12 -6.75
C GLY A 127 13.55 -7.56 -6.72
N GLY A 128 12.71 -8.53 -7.07
CA GLY A 128 13.04 -9.96 -7.04
C GLY A 128 13.93 -10.39 -8.21
N GLN A 129 13.94 -9.60 -9.29
CA GLN A 129 14.64 -9.93 -10.54
C GLN A 129 15.90 -9.07 -10.78
N GLY A 130 16.25 -8.17 -9.86
CA GLY A 130 17.36 -7.23 -10.01
C GLY A 130 17.09 -6.02 -10.92
N ASN A 131 15.87 -5.90 -11.46
CA ASN A 131 15.42 -4.82 -12.32
C ASN A 131 14.98 -3.61 -11.49
N LYS A 132 15.85 -2.60 -11.40
CA LYS A 132 15.56 -1.38 -10.64
C LYS A 132 14.46 -0.56 -11.30
N GLN A 133 13.61 0.05 -10.48
CA GLN A 133 12.60 1.01 -10.90
C GLN A 133 12.93 2.39 -10.31
N SER A 134 12.81 3.43 -11.11
CA SER A 134 13.16 4.79 -10.69
C SER A 134 12.14 5.34 -9.69
N ALA A 135 12.62 5.83 -8.55
CA ALA A 135 11.83 6.59 -7.58
C ALA A 135 11.94 8.11 -7.78
N ALA A 136 12.52 8.56 -8.90
CA ALA A 136 12.69 9.98 -9.18
C ALA A 136 11.34 10.70 -9.26
N LYS A 137 11.26 11.91 -8.69
CA LYS A 137 10.03 12.72 -8.72
C LYS A 137 9.62 12.99 -10.18
N GLY A 138 8.36 12.72 -10.50
CA GLY A 138 7.82 12.91 -11.85
C GLY A 138 8.11 11.77 -12.83
N CYS A 139 8.72 10.67 -12.38
CA CYS A 139 8.80 9.45 -13.17
C CYS A 139 7.37 8.92 -13.44
N THR A 140 7.07 8.67 -14.71
CA THR A 140 5.79 8.11 -15.17
C THR A 140 5.95 6.70 -15.74
N ASP A 141 7.12 6.09 -15.52
CA ASP A 141 7.37 4.71 -15.95
C ASP A 141 6.38 3.76 -15.25
N PRO A 142 5.81 2.77 -15.98
CA PRO A 142 4.93 1.79 -15.38
C PRO A 142 5.64 1.02 -14.27
N ILE A 143 5.11 1.13 -13.05
CA ILE A 143 5.63 0.40 -11.89
C ILE A 143 5.24 -1.08 -12.02
N ARG A 144 6.22 -1.97 -11.89
CA ARG A 144 6.07 -3.42 -11.90
C ARG A 144 6.03 -3.95 -10.46
N CYS A 145 5.09 -4.84 -10.16
CA CYS A 145 4.81 -5.31 -8.81
C CYS A 145 6.03 -5.93 -8.10
N TYR A 146 6.91 -6.65 -8.82
CA TYR A 146 7.97 -7.45 -8.19
C TYR A 146 9.39 -7.18 -8.72
N GLY A 147 9.58 -6.14 -9.52
CA GLY A 147 10.86 -5.88 -10.21
C GLY A 147 10.69 -5.65 -11.69
#